data_AF-A0A832L309-F1
#
_entry.id   AF-A0A832L309-F1
#
_cell.length_a   1.000
_cell.length_b   1.000
_cell.length_c   1.000
_cell.angle_alpha   90.00
_cell.angle_beta   90.00
_cell.angle_gamma   90.00
#
_symmetry.space_group_name_H-M   'P 1'
#
loop_
_entity.id
_entity.type
_entity.pdbx_description
1 polymer ?
#
loop_
_entity_poly.entity_id
_entity_poly.type
_entity_poly.pdbx_seq_one_letter_code
_entity_poly.pdbx_strand_id
1 'polypeptide(L)'
;KNNDFPTFCTQRQIVEREKDAPKIRAKTSLTLALCGSLTSFRVSEVFARIFGASFSRSTIWRCVQKVGKSLFFAISPDELGEGQADGTGIPINGIAKRGKELKVLIQKNTVETARKTGSRWRLAGLDLGSYNGSWENLLRPSLEAIRTFKSFLLTTDGDDTIRKGLGNLTILLQRCLWHIPHQLKYCLWEDKITRTSELWKTIMGKIYQIVALRPYLEEDEIEAFIKLKKKDLNKLLDYCREQGCQKSANYLENAGPDMFTALQNRLHGKATSQVERVMRTVNLRINYGKWSITGALNAMKIRLAFYYNGYDPSRNELKPK
;
A
#
# COMPACT_ATOMS: atom_id res chain seq x y z
N LYS A 1 -30.90 2.65 56.19
CA LYS A 1 -30.89 4.06 55.72
C LYS A 1 -29.69 4.22 54.79
N ASN A 2 -30.00 4.40 53.51
CA ASN A 2 -29.22 4.88 52.36
C ASN A 2 -27.85 4.25 52.05
N ASN A 3 -27.90 3.28 51.14
CA ASN A 3 -26.84 2.98 50.17
C ASN A 3 -26.97 3.97 49.00
N ASP A 4 -26.07 4.93 48.87
CA ASP A 4 -25.97 5.75 47.65
C ASP A 4 -24.91 5.15 46.72
N PHE A 5 -25.39 4.43 45.70
CA PHE A 5 -24.61 4.09 44.51
C PHE A 5 -24.43 5.34 43.63
N PRO A 6 -23.27 5.55 43.00
CA PRO A 6 -23.09 6.68 42.09
C PRO A 6 -23.98 6.50 40.85
N THR A 7 -24.90 7.45 40.67
CA THR A 7 -25.78 7.59 39.52
C THR A 7 -25.01 7.50 38.20
N PHE A 8 -25.41 6.55 37.35
CA PHE A 8 -24.94 6.41 35.98
C PHE A 8 -25.25 7.69 35.18
N CYS A 9 -24.20 8.31 34.64
CA CYS A 9 -24.32 9.42 33.70
C CYS A 9 -25.08 8.93 32.46
N THR A 10 -26.22 9.53 32.17
CA THR A 10 -27.10 9.10 31.06
C THR A 10 -26.50 9.52 29.71
N GLN A 11 -26.80 8.75 28.66
CA GLN A 11 -26.30 8.98 27.30
C GLN A 11 -26.65 10.39 26.75
N ARG A 12 -27.72 11.01 27.30
CA ARG A 12 -28.13 12.39 27.02
C ARG A 12 -27.17 13.43 27.62
N GLN A 13 -26.67 13.21 28.84
CA GLN A 13 -25.70 14.08 29.51
C GLN A 13 -24.30 14.01 28.86
N ILE A 14 -23.97 12.88 28.22
CA ILE A 14 -22.73 12.75 27.42
C ILE A 14 -22.83 13.58 26.13
N VAL A 15 -23.99 13.59 25.47
CA VAL A 15 -24.24 14.35 24.24
C VAL A 15 -24.31 15.86 24.50
N GLU A 16 -24.84 16.29 25.65
CA GLU A 16 -24.88 17.70 26.04
C GLU A 16 -23.48 18.25 26.37
N ARG A 17 -22.61 17.47 27.03
CA ARG A 17 -21.21 17.87 27.27
C ARG A 17 -20.34 17.94 26.00
N GLU A 18 -20.74 17.32 24.89
CA GLU A 18 -20.04 17.46 23.61
C GLU A 18 -20.29 18.82 22.93
N LYS A 19 -21.37 19.52 23.28
CA LYS A 19 -21.71 20.83 22.68
C LYS A 19 -20.86 21.98 23.25
N ASP A 20 -20.33 21.83 24.46
CA ASP A 20 -19.53 22.86 25.16
C ASP A 20 -18.01 22.62 25.13
N ALA A 21 -17.53 21.72 24.27
CA ALA A 21 -16.10 21.47 24.15
C ALA A 21 -15.39 22.72 23.59
N PRO A 22 -14.35 23.27 24.26
CA PRO A 22 -13.62 24.42 23.75
C PRO A 22 -13.09 24.11 22.36
N LYS A 23 -13.32 25.03 21.42
CA LYS A 23 -12.99 24.87 20.00
C LYS A 23 -11.49 24.63 19.87
N ILE A 24 -11.11 23.37 19.64
CA ILE A 24 -9.71 22.95 19.52
C ILE A 24 -9.09 23.73 18.36
N ARG A 25 -7.97 24.42 18.64
CA ARG A 25 -7.22 25.17 17.62
C ARG A 25 -6.83 24.23 16.48
N ALA A 26 -6.86 24.74 15.24
CA ALA A 26 -6.59 23.94 14.05
C ALA A 26 -5.26 23.16 14.13
N LYS A 27 -4.18 23.83 14.57
CA LYS A 27 -2.86 23.20 14.75
C LYS A 27 -2.90 22.03 15.75
N THR A 28 -3.55 22.20 16.89
CA THR A 28 -3.73 21.14 17.89
C THR A 28 -4.50 19.95 17.31
N SER A 29 -5.53 20.20 16.51
CA SER A 29 -6.27 19.13 15.82
C SER A 29 -5.39 18.34 14.85
N LEU A 30 -4.49 19.01 14.12
CA LEU A 30 -3.56 18.36 13.20
C LEU A 30 -2.52 17.50 13.96
N THR A 31 -1.97 18.02 15.05
CA THR A 31 -1.01 17.30 15.90
C THR A 31 -1.66 16.08 16.55
N LEU A 32 -2.85 16.22 17.14
CA LEU A 32 -3.58 15.09 17.74
C LEU A 32 -3.94 14.03 16.70
N ALA A 33 -4.31 14.44 15.49
CA ALA A 33 -4.55 13.52 14.39
C ALA A 33 -3.29 12.74 13.99
N LEU A 34 -2.13 13.40 13.95
CA LEU A 34 -0.86 12.73 13.69
C LEU A 34 -0.51 11.74 14.82
N CYS A 35 -0.54 12.17 16.09
CA CYS A 35 -0.27 11.27 17.22
C CYS A 35 -1.20 10.05 17.21
N GLY A 36 -2.49 10.30 16.96
CA GLY A 36 -3.53 9.29 16.86
C GLY A 36 -3.39 8.36 15.65
N SER A 37 -2.68 8.73 14.59
CA SER A 37 -2.37 7.86 13.44
C SER A 37 -1.04 7.08 13.61
N LEU A 38 -0.10 7.64 14.38
CA LEU A 38 1.18 7.02 14.67
C LEU A 38 1.12 5.99 15.80
N THR A 39 0.28 6.21 16.81
CA THR A 39 0.21 5.40 18.04
C THR A 39 -1.22 5.06 18.45
N SER A 40 -1.41 4.07 19.34
CA SER A 40 -2.74 3.76 19.88
C SER A 40 -3.33 4.99 20.60
N PHE A 41 -4.67 5.14 20.59
CA PHE A 41 -5.31 6.29 21.23
C PHE A 41 -5.04 6.37 22.73
N ARG A 42 -4.84 5.21 23.39
CA ARG A 42 -4.43 5.13 24.80
C ARG A 42 -3.04 5.72 25.01
N VAL A 43 -2.09 5.41 24.13
CA VAL A 43 -0.74 5.98 24.19
C VAL A 43 -0.78 7.49 23.94
N SER A 44 -1.54 7.94 22.94
CA SER A 44 -1.71 9.37 22.66
C SER A 44 -2.31 10.13 23.86
N GLU A 45 -3.32 9.57 24.54
CA GLU A 45 -3.92 10.13 25.75
C GLU A 45 -2.93 10.19 26.93
N VAL A 46 -2.11 9.16 27.12
CA VAL A 46 -1.05 9.16 28.15
C VAL A 46 -0.02 10.25 27.86
N PHE A 47 0.48 10.35 26.63
CA PHE A 47 1.45 11.37 26.26
C PHE A 47 0.90 12.79 26.44
N ALA A 48 -0.35 13.03 26.03
CA ALA A 48 -0.98 14.33 26.26
C ALA A 48 -0.94 14.72 27.76
N ARG A 49 -1.31 13.77 28.64
CA ARG A 49 -1.33 14.01 30.10
C ARG A 49 0.04 14.30 30.68
N ILE A 50 1.08 13.61 30.21
CA ILE A 50 2.47 13.87 30.64
C ILE A 50 2.87 15.33 30.36
N PHE A 51 2.40 15.90 29.27
CA PHE A 51 2.67 17.30 28.89
C PHE A 51 1.59 18.29 29.36
N GLY A 52 0.79 17.93 30.37
CA GLY A 52 -0.19 18.84 30.99
C GLY A 52 -1.46 19.07 30.17
N ALA A 53 -1.71 18.30 29.11
CA ALA A 53 -2.93 18.37 28.32
C ALA A 53 -3.82 17.13 28.56
N SER A 54 -5.12 17.32 28.73
CA SER A 54 -6.06 16.20 28.85
C SER A 54 -6.99 16.16 27.65
N PHE A 55 -6.82 15.16 26.79
CA PHE A 55 -7.72 14.89 25.68
C PHE A 55 -8.27 13.47 25.81
N SER A 56 -9.59 13.34 25.72
CA SER A 56 -10.21 12.02 25.67
C SER A 56 -9.79 11.27 24.40
N ARG A 57 -9.78 9.93 24.47
CA ARG A 57 -9.61 9.06 23.29
C ARG A 57 -10.58 9.42 22.16
N SER A 58 -11.83 9.75 22.49
CA SER A 58 -12.84 10.18 21.51
C SER A 58 -12.47 11.48 20.81
N THR A 59 -11.89 12.45 21.53
CA THR A 59 -11.40 13.70 20.95
C THR A 59 -10.27 13.45 19.95
N ILE A 60 -9.30 12.61 20.31
CA ILE A 60 -8.18 12.24 19.44
C ILE A 60 -8.72 11.55 18.18
N TRP A 61 -9.65 10.62 18.35
CA TRP A 61 -10.30 9.92 17.24
C TRP A 61 -11.04 10.88 16.28
N ARG A 62 -11.83 11.81 16.82
CA ARG A 62 -12.51 12.85 16.02
C ARG A 62 -11.51 13.68 15.20
N CYS A 63 -10.35 14.01 15.77
CA CYS A 63 -9.28 14.70 15.06
C CYS A 63 -8.72 13.85 13.90
N VAL A 64 -8.44 12.57 14.14
CA VAL A 64 -7.99 11.62 13.09
C VAL A 64 -9.01 11.54 11.95
N GLN A 65 -10.29 11.42 12.27
CA GLN A 65 -11.33 11.32 11.25
C GLN A 65 -11.47 12.62 10.44
N LYS A 66 -11.45 13.77 11.12
CA LYS A 66 -11.55 15.08 10.48
C LYS A 66 -10.40 15.32 9.52
N VAL A 67 -9.16 15.12 9.98
CA VAL A 67 -7.95 15.38 9.19
C VAL A 67 -7.77 14.33 8.10
N GLY A 68 -8.00 13.05 8.40
CA GLY A 68 -7.89 12.00 7.40
C GLY A 68 -8.87 12.20 6.24
N LYS A 69 -10.10 12.67 6.53
CA LYS A 69 -11.10 12.97 5.50
C LYS A 69 -10.66 14.10 4.56
N SER A 70 -9.93 15.10 5.06
CA SER A 70 -9.45 16.22 4.24
C SER A 70 -8.23 15.89 3.38
N LEU A 71 -7.55 14.76 3.62
CA LEU A 71 -6.40 14.35 2.83
C LEU A 71 -6.85 13.63 1.55
N PHE A 72 -6.30 14.08 0.43
CA PHE A 72 -6.53 13.54 -0.90
C PHE A 72 -5.20 13.19 -1.56
N PHE A 73 -5.18 12.11 -2.34
CA PHE A 73 -3.98 11.63 -3.01
C PHE A 73 -4.34 11.26 -4.44
N ALA A 74 -3.52 11.73 -5.37
CA ALA A 74 -3.55 11.40 -6.79
C ALA A 74 -2.11 11.37 -7.33
N ILE A 75 -1.91 10.72 -8.47
CA ILE A 75 -0.70 10.90 -9.29
C ILE A 75 -0.52 12.38 -9.58
N SER A 76 0.71 12.87 -9.40
CA SER A 76 1.10 14.24 -9.70
C SER A 76 1.79 14.28 -11.06
N PRO A 77 1.41 15.19 -11.98
CA PRO A 77 2.11 15.37 -13.25
C PRO A 77 3.52 15.95 -13.07
N ASP A 78 3.81 16.59 -11.93
CA ASP A 78 5.10 17.21 -11.61
C ASP A 78 6.14 16.19 -11.08
N GLU A 79 5.73 14.93 -10.90
CA GLU A 79 6.58 13.87 -10.37
C GLU A 79 6.95 12.86 -11.46
N LEU A 80 7.69 11.78 -11.14
CA LEU A 80 8.10 10.83 -12.17
C LEU A 80 6.92 9.92 -12.60
N GLY A 81 6.90 9.54 -13.88
CA GLY A 81 5.95 8.60 -14.49
C GLY A 81 6.19 7.14 -14.07
N GLU A 82 6.44 6.89 -12.79
CA GLU A 82 6.71 5.56 -12.24
C GLU A 82 5.89 5.37 -10.96
N GLY A 83 5.01 4.37 -10.96
CA GLY A 83 4.13 4.03 -9.85
C GLY A 83 4.17 2.56 -9.46
N GLN A 84 3.74 2.28 -8.23
CA GLN A 84 3.52 0.91 -7.77
C GLN A 84 2.15 0.81 -7.09
N ALA A 85 1.42 -0.27 -7.39
CA ALA A 85 0.14 -0.58 -6.79
C ALA A 85 0.20 -1.95 -6.10
N ASP A 86 -0.37 -2.02 -4.90
CA ASP A 86 -0.43 -3.24 -4.10
C ASP A 86 -1.62 -3.17 -3.13
N GLY A 87 -2.06 -4.33 -2.66
CA GLY A 87 -3.20 -4.50 -1.78
C GLY A 87 -2.83 -5.30 -0.53
N THR A 88 -3.47 -4.98 0.59
CA THR A 88 -3.36 -5.81 1.78
C THR A 88 -4.68 -5.95 2.54
N GLY A 89 -5.00 -7.18 2.95
CA GLY A 89 -6.20 -7.46 3.73
C GLY A 89 -6.13 -6.84 5.11
N ILE A 90 -7.20 -6.16 5.54
CA ILE A 90 -7.22 -5.46 6.83
C ILE A 90 -8.33 -5.98 7.76
N PRO A 91 -8.09 -6.05 9.09
CA PRO A 91 -9.07 -6.49 10.07
C PRO A 91 -10.18 -5.45 10.24
N ILE A 92 -11.28 -5.63 9.51
CA ILE A 92 -12.51 -4.85 9.67
C ILE A 92 -13.45 -5.54 10.66
N ASN A 93 -14.10 -4.73 11.50
CA ASN A 93 -15.05 -5.25 12.47
C ASN A 93 -16.24 -5.91 11.76
N GLY A 94 -16.58 -7.15 12.16
CA GLY A 94 -17.65 -7.93 11.53
C GLY A 94 -17.32 -8.51 10.15
N ILE A 95 -16.09 -8.39 9.66
CA ILE A 95 -15.67 -8.92 8.35
C ILE A 95 -14.48 -9.86 8.52
N ALA A 96 -14.50 -11.01 7.82
CA ALA A 96 -13.35 -11.92 7.79
C ALA A 96 -12.11 -11.23 7.20
N LYS A 97 -10.91 -11.72 7.55
CA LYS A 97 -9.62 -11.12 7.15
C LYS A 97 -9.45 -10.88 5.63
N ARG A 98 -10.15 -11.64 4.79
CA ARG A 98 -10.14 -11.54 3.32
C ARG A 98 -11.37 -10.83 2.72
N GLY A 99 -12.18 -10.15 3.53
CA GLY A 99 -13.38 -9.48 3.02
C GLY A 99 -13.14 -8.04 2.53
N LYS A 100 -12.09 -7.38 3.02
CA LYS A 100 -11.72 -6.01 2.61
C LYS A 100 -10.22 -5.84 2.51
N GLU A 101 -9.82 -5.03 1.55
CA GLU A 101 -8.43 -4.79 1.19
C GLU A 101 -8.15 -3.29 1.15
N LEU A 102 -7.08 -2.88 1.84
CA LEU A 102 -6.51 -1.54 1.69
C LEU A 102 -5.62 -1.54 0.45
N LYS A 103 -5.99 -0.73 -0.52
CA LYS A 103 -5.29 -0.56 -1.80
C LYS A 103 -4.42 0.67 -1.74
N VAL A 104 -3.16 0.52 -2.11
CA VAL A 104 -2.16 1.58 -2.05
C VAL A 104 -1.61 1.80 -3.44
N LEU A 105 -1.60 3.07 -3.87
CA LEU A 105 -0.87 3.53 -5.04
C LEU A 105 0.22 4.49 -4.57
N ILE A 106 1.47 4.21 -4.94
CA ILE A 106 2.59 5.13 -4.73
C ILE A 106 3.18 5.58 -6.06
N GLN A 107 3.77 6.77 -6.05
CA GLN A 107 4.47 7.35 -7.18
C GLN A 107 5.89 7.72 -6.76
N LYS A 108 6.84 7.60 -7.68
CA LYS A 108 8.22 8.00 -7.44
C LYS A 108 8.35 9.53 -7.52
N ASN A 109 9.00 10.09 -6.51
CA ASN A 109 9.30 11.51 -6.46
C ASN A 109 10.48 11.87 -7.37
N THR A 110 10.48 13.10 -7.87
CA THR A 110 11.68 13.77 -8.37
C THR A 110 12.73 13.87 -7.28
N VAL A 111 13.98 14.16 -7.67
CA VAL A 111 15.08 14.34 -6.70
C VAL A 111 14.79 15.49 -5.75
N GLU A 112 14.16 16.57 -6.25
CA GLU A 112 13.80 17.74 -5.45
C GLU A 112 12.74 17.39 -4.40
N THR A 113 11.60 16.83 -4.81
CA THR A 113 10.55 16.42 -3.88
C THR A 113 11.06 15.38 -2.89
N ALA A 114 11.95 14.47 -3.31
CA ALA A 114 12.54 13.48 -2.42
C ALA A 114 13.42 14.10 -1.33
N ARG A 115 14.20 15.15 -1.65
CA ARG A 115 14.98 15.90 -0.65
C ARG A 115 14.06 16.63 0.33
N LYS A 116 13.00 17.28 -0.17
CA LYS A 116 12.05 18.05 0.64
C LYS A 116 11.24 17.18 1.59
N THR A 117 10.75 16.05 1.10
CA THR A 117 9.86 15.14 1.86
C THR A 117 10.63 14.08 2.65
N GLY A 118 11.92 13.87 2.35
CA GLY A 118 12.72 12.78 2.91
C GLY A 118 12.39 11.40 2.33
N SER A 119 11.55 11.32 1.29
CA SER A 119 11.12 10.06 0.69
C SER A 119 11.25 10.06 -0.83
N ARG A 120 11.82 8.99 -1.39
CA ARG A 120 11.86 8.77 -2.86
C ARG A 120 10.50 8.43 -3.47
N TRP A 121 9.49 8.16 -2.63
CA TRP A 121 8.15 7.77 -3.04
C TRP A 121 7.11 8.57 -2.26
N ARG A 122 6.05 8.99 -2.92
CA ARG A 122 4.87 9.60 -2.32
C ARG A 122 3.68 8.66 -2.39
N LEU A 123 2.78 8.78 -1.42
CA LEU A 123 1.43 8.23 -1.55
C LEU A 123 0.69 9.02 -2.62
N ALA A 124 0.19 8.30 -3.63
CA ALA A 124 -0.55 8.83 -4.76
C ALA A 124 -1.99 8.28 -4.84
N GLY A 125 -2.34 7.32 -4.01
CA GLY A 125 -3.71 6.85 -3.87
C GLY A 125 -3.83 5.95 -2.66
N LEU A 126 -4.97 6.04 -1.97
CA LEU A 126 -5.33 5.12 -0.91
C LEU A 126 -6.84 4.91 -0.89
N ASP A 127 -7.26 3.66 -0.99
CA ASP A 127 -8.68 3.29 -0.93
C ASP A 127 -8.87 1.97 -0.18
N LEU A 128 -10.09 1.70 0.24
CA LEU A 128 -10.46 0.48 0.92
C LEU A 128 -11.65 -0.17 0.20
N GLY A 129 -11.33 -1.22 -0.55
CA GLY A 129 -12.26 -1.91 -1.44
C GLY A 129 -12.50 -3.35 -1.04
N SER A 130 -13.33 -4.03 -1.83
CA SER A 130 -13.39 -5.49 -1.83
C SER A 130 -12.10 -6.06 -2.42
N TYR A 131 -11.75 -7.29 -2.06
CA TYR A 131 -10.67 -8.02 -2.74
C TYR A 131 -10.96 -8.12 -4.24
N ASN A 132 -9.92 -8.03 -5.09
CA ASN A 132 -10.02 -8.15 -6.55
C ASN A 132 -11.05 -7.18 -7.18
N GLY A 133 -11.04 -5.91 -6.77
CA GLY A 133 -11.94 -4.90 -7.32
C GLY A 133 -11.84 -3.54 -6.63
N SER A 134 -12.54 -2.53 -7.14
CA SER A 134 -12.50 -1.14 -6.64
C SER A 134 -11.21 -0.38 -6.95
N TRP A 135 -10.35 -0.89 -7.85
CA TRP A 135 -9.18 -0.14 -8.32
C TRP A 135 -9.56 1.08 -9.16
N GLU A 136 -10.72 1.05 -9.80
CA GLU A 136 -11.31 2.17 -10.52
C GLU A 136 -11.51 3.39 -9.61
N ASN A 137 -11.91 3.19 -8.35
CA ASN A 137 -12.08 4.29 -7.40
C ASN A 137 -10.75 4.91 -7.00
N LEU A 138 -9.73 4.08 -6.80
CA LEU A 138 -8.37 4.49 -6.48
C LEU A 138 -7.72 5.27 -7.63
N LEU A 139 -7.88 4.78 -8.86
CA LEU A 139 -7.19 5.29 -10.04
C LEU A 139 -7.89 6.49 -10.69
N ARG A 140 -9.23 6.60 -10.56
CA ARG A 140 -10.02 7.68 -11.19
C ARG A 140 -9.42 9.09 -10.98
N PRO A 141 -9.02 9.51 -9.77
CA PRO A 141 -8.34 10.80 -9.54
C PRO A 141 -7.05 11.01 -10.32
N SER A 142 -6.39 9.94 -10.74
CA SER A 142 -5.05 9.94 -11.31
C SER A 142 -5.04 9.81 -12.83
N LEU A 143 -6.18 9.48 -13.46
CA LEU A 143 -6.22 9.16 -14.89
C LEU A 143 -5.76 10.31 -15.77
N GLU A 144 -6.16 11.55 -15.45
CA GLU A 144 -5.76 12.73 -16.21
C GLU A 144 -4.25 13.00 -16.09
N ALA A 145 -3.71 12.93 -14.87
CA ALA A 145 -2.27 13.09 -14.64
C ALA A 145 -1.46 11.96 -15.31
N ILE A 146 -1.96 10.72 -15.34
CA ILE A 146 -1.27 9.62 -16.03
C ILE A 146 -1.13 9.91 -17.54
N ARG A 147 -2.13 10.57 -18.17
CA ARG A 147 -2.09 10.91 -19.61
C ARG A 147 -1.03 11.93 -19.97
N THR A 148 -0.56 12.75 -19.02
CA THR A 148 0.44 13.79 -19.31
C THR A 148 1.84 13.22 -19.48
N PHE A 149 2.07 11.97 -19.04
CA PHE A 149 3.35 11.31 -19.19
C PHE A 149 3.51 10.69 -20.57
N LYS A 150 4.68 10.91 -21.20
CA LYS A 150 5.07 10.21 -22.44
C LYS A 150 5.00 8.68 -22.28
N SER A 151 5.44 8.20 -21.12
CA SER A 151 5.29 6.81 -20.69
C SER A 151 5.09 6.78 -19.18
N PHE A 152 4.12 5.99 -18.73
CA PHE A 152 3.89 5.74 -17.30
C PHE A 152 4.11 4.25 -17.02
N LEU A 153 5.03 3.94 -16.11
CA LEU A 153 5.29 2.57 -15.65
C LEU A 153 4.51 2.31 -14.36
N LEU A 154 3.61 1.33 -14.39
CA LEU A 154 2.92 0.85 -13.20
C LEU A 154 3.36 -0.59 -12.89
N THR A 155 3.98 -0.78 -11.73
CA THR A 155 4.30 -2.11 -11.21
C THR A 155 3.20 -2.60 -10.27
N THR A 156 2.69 -3.81 -10.47
CA THR A 156 1.57 -4.37 -9.69
C THR A 156 1.86 -5.78 -9.18
N ASP A 157 1.09 -6.23 -8.19
CA ASP A 157 1.01 -7.63 -7.79
C ASP A 157 0.12 -8.47 -8.73
N GLY A 158 -0.14 -7.97 -9.96
CA GLY A 158 -0.94 -8.57 -11.03
C GLY A 158 -2.34 -9.01 -10.67
N ASP A 159 -3.02 -8.19 -9.88
CA ASP A 159 -4.48 -8.12 -9.90
C ASP A 159 -4.96 -7.57 -11.26
N ASP A 160 -5.61 -8.43 -12.05
CA ASP A 160 -6.14 -8.10 -13.38
C ASP A 160 -7.17 -6.95 -13.35
N THR A 161 -7.81 -6.72 -12.20
CA THR A 161 -8.80 -5.65 -12.07
C THR A 161 -8.19 -4.25 -12.05
N ILE A 162 -6.88 -4.12 -11.85
CA ILE A 162 -6.14 -2.86 -12.05
C ILE A 162 -6.27 -2.40 -13.50
N ARG A 163 -6.24 -3.32 -14.48
CA ARG A 163 -6.41 -2.98 -15.90
C ARG A 163 -7.78 -2.35 -16.16
N LYS A 164 -8.84 -2.85 -15.50
CA LYS A 164 -10.18 -2.25 -15.58
C LYS A 164 -10.19 -0.82 -15.04
N GLY A 165 -9.50 -0.56 -13.94
CA GLY A 165 -9.41 0.77 -13.33
C GLY A 165 -8.63 1.80 -14.18
N LEU A 166 -7.76 1.34 -15.08
CA LEU A 166 -7.04 2.19 -16.03
C LEU A 166 -7.87 2.58 -17.26
N GLY A 167 -8.99 1.89 -17.52
CA GLY A 167 -9.84 2.16 -18.68
C GLY A 167 -9.09 1.97 -20.00
N ASN A 168 -9.09 2.99 -20.85
CA ASN A 168 -8.44 2.98 -22.16
C ASN A 168 -7.00 3.54 -22.15
N LEU A 169 -6.41 3.75 -20.98
CA LEU A 169 -5.04 4.26 -20.87
C LEU A 169 -4.01 3.22 -21.32
N THR A 170 -3.19 3.59 -22.30
CA THR A 170 -2.01 2.82 -22.67
C THR A 170 -0.85 3.19 -21.74
N ILE A 171 -0.51 2.29 -20.83
CA ILE A 171 0.63 2.44 -19.92
C ILE A 171 1.54 1.21 -19.99
N LEU A 172 2.75 1.34 -19.46
CA LEU A 172 3.66 0.21 -19.27
C LEU A 172 3.27 -0.50 -17.97
N LEU A 173 2.74 -1.72 -18.08
CA LEU A 173 2.43 -2.57 -16.93
C LEU A 173 3.55 -3.58 -16.70
N GLN A 174 3.96 -3.71 -15.44
CA GLN A 174 4.95 -4.70 -15.05
C GLN A 174 4.46 -5.50 -13.84
N ARG A 175 4.62 -6.82 -13.88
CA ARG A 175 4.44 -7.68 -12.73
C ARG A 175 5.58 -7.46 -11.74
N CYS A 176 5.25 -7.23 -10.48
CA CYS A 176 6.24 -7.10 -9.44
C CYS A 176 7.03 -8.41 -9.29
N LEU A 177 8.31 -8.35 -9.64
CA LEU A 177 9.19 -9.52 -9.68
C LEU A 177 9.33 -10.23 -8.33
N TRP A 178 9.20 -9.53 -7.21
CA TRP A 178 9.17 -10.14 -5.88
C TRP A 178 7.91 -10.97 -5.61
N HIS A 179 6.75 -10.50 -6.10
CA HIS A 179 5.48 -11.19 -5.92
C HIS A 179 5.46 -12.52 -6.65
N ILE A 180 6.22 -12.66 -7.73
CA ILE A 180 6.28 -13.87 -8.55
C ILE A 180 6.66 -15.12 -7.72
N PRO A 181 7.87 -15.21 -7.14
CA PRO A 181 8.24 -16.33 -6.29
C PRO A 181 7.45 -16.36 -4.98
N HIS A 182 6.95 -15.22 -4.49
CA HIS A 182 6.16 -15.20 -3.26
C HIS A 182 4.81 -15.94 -3.44
N GLN A 183 4.06 -15.60 -4.48
CA GLN A 183 2.77 -16.20 -4.82
C GLN A 183 2.93 -17.62 -5.38
N LEU A 184 4.04 -17.94 -6.08
CA LEU A 184 4.31 -19.29 -6.58
C LEU A 184 4.30 -20.36 -5.48
N LYS A 185 4.71 -20.00 -4.25
CA LYS A 185 4.67 -20.93 -3.10
C LYS A 185 3.28 -21.48 -2.83
N TYR A 186 2.26 -20.64 -3.04
CA TYR A 186 0.86 -21.06 -2.89
C TYR A 186 0.45 -22.01 -4.02
N CYS A 187 0.79 -21.69 -5.27
CA CYS A 187 0.51 -22.57 -6.40
C CYS A 187 1.16 -23.95 -6.25
N LEU A 188 2.41 -24.00 -5.76
CA LEU A 188 3.11 -25.26 -5.47
C LEU A 188 2.39 -26.08 -4.39
N TRP A 189 1.82 -25.41 -3.39
CA TRP A 189 1.00 -26.07 -2.37
C TRP A 189 -0.32 -26.59 -2.96
N GLU A 190 -0.95 -25.85 -3.89
CA GLU A 190 -2.15 -26.31 -4.61
C GLU A 190 -1.85 -27.54 -5.47
N ASP A 191 -0.67 -27.58 -6.09
CA ASP A 191 -0.12 -28.73 -6.82
C ASP A 191 0.35 -29.88 -5.88
N LYS A 192 0.07 -29.79 -4.57
CA LYS A 192 0.40 -30.80 -3.56
C LYS A 192 1.89 -31.07 -3.41
N ILE A 193 2.74 -30.12 -3.82
CA ILE A 193 4.18 -30.24 -3.66
C ILE A 193 4.58 -29.95 -2.22
N THR A 194 5.22 -30.93 -1.57
CA THR A 194 5.72 -30.77 -0.20
C THR A 194 6.72 -29.63 -0.11
N ARG A 195 6.46 -28.67 0.78
CA ARG A 195 7.35 -27.54 1.04
C ARG A 195 8.75 -28.06 1.38
N THR A 196 9.78 -27.48 0.77
CA THR A 196 11.20 -27.88 0.91
C THR A 196 11.59 -29.25 0.38
N SER A 197 10.72 -29.93 -0.37
CA SER A 197 11.15 -31.08 -1.20
C SER A 197 12.17 -30.66 -2.26
N GLU A 198 12.85 -31.62 -2.87
CA GLU A 198 13.85 -31.33 -3.90
C GLU A 198 13.22 -30.67 -5.14
N LEU A 199 12.04 -31.13 -5.54
CA LEU A 199 11.25 -30.51 -6.60
C LEU A 199 10.88 -29.06 -6.24
N TRP A 200 10.42 -28.83 -5.00
CA TRP A 200 10.10 -27.48 -4.52
C TRP A 200 11.31 -26.56 -4.57
N LYS A 201 12.47 -27.02 -4.07
CA LYS A 201 13.71 -26.24 -4.06
C LYS A 201 14.19 -25.92 -5.46
N THR A 202 14.08 -26.88 -6.37
CA THR A 202 14.48 -26.72 -7.78
C THR A 202 13.62 -25.66 -8.48
N ILE A 203 12.29 -25.75 -8.37
CA ILE A 203 11.37 -24.76 -8.94
C ILE A 203 11.62 -23.38 -8.34
N MET A 204 11.70 -23.29 -7.00
CA MET A 204 11.92 -22.03 -6.30
C MET A 204 13.28 -21.41 -6.63
N GLY A 205 14.34 -22.21 -6.70
CA GLY A 205 15.68 -21.75 -7.08
C GLY A 205 15.70 -21.19 -8.49
N LYS A 206 15.10 -21.89 -9.47
CA LYS A 206 14.99 -21.43 -10.85
C LYS A 206 14.22 -20.11 -10.96
N ILE A 207 13.05 -19.98 -10.30
CA ILE A 207 12.29 -18.73 -10.38
C ILE A 207 13.02 -17.57 -9.72
N TYR A 208 13.71 -17.79 -8.59
CA TYR A 208 14.50 -16.74 -7.95
C TYR A 208 15.62 -16.24 -8.87
N GLN A 209 16.27 -17.15 -9.60
CA GLN A 209 17.25 -16.76 -10.62
C GLN A 209 16.61 -16.00 -11.77
N ILE A 210 15.44 -16.38 -12.25
CA ILE A 210 14.75 -15.70 -13.36
C ILE A 210 14.39 -14.26 -12.97
N VAL A 211 13.82 -14.05 -11.79
CA VAL A 211 13.38 -12.71 -11.33
C VAL A 211 14.51 -11.82 -10.83
N ALA A 212 15.70 -12.37 -10.62
CA ALA A 212 16.90 -11.60 -10.28
C ALA A 212 17.38 -10.79 -11.49
N LEU A 213 17.26 -9.46 -11.38
CA LEU A 213 17.76 -8.51 -12.35
C LEU A 213 19.18 -8.05 -11.99
N ARG A 214 20.04 -7.89 -13.00
CA ARG A 214 21.34 -7.26 -12.83
C ARG A 214 21.20 -5.74 -12.98
N PRO A 215 21.80 -4.92 -12.09
CA PRO A 215 21.87 -3.49 -12.31
C PRO A 215 22.92 -3.18 -13.41
N TYR A 216 22.81 -2.00 -14.04
CA TYR A 216 23.81 -1.45 -14.96
C TYR A 216 24.12 -2.36 -16.16
N LEU A 217 23.10 -2.70 -16.93
CA LEU A 217 23.26 -3.37 -18.23
C LEU A 217 23.37 -2.32 -19.32
N GLU A 218 24.30 -2.52 -20.25
CA GLU A 218 24.38 -1.73 -21.49
C GLU A 218 23.21 -2.07 -22.44
N GLU A 219 22.96 -1.22 -23.44
CA GLU A 219 21.75 -1.33 -24.27
C GLU A 219 21.64 -2.68 -25.02
N ASP A 220 22.74 -3.16 -25.58
CA ASP A 220 22.84 -4.44 -26.29
C ASP A 220 22.74 -5.64 -25.33
N GLU A 221 23.25 -5.49 -24.12
CA GLU A 221 23.14 -6.52 -23.08
C GLU A 221 21.70 -6.73 -22.58
N ILE A 222 20.87 -5.68 -22.57
CA ILE A 222 19.48 -5.76 -22.11
C ILE A 222 18.69 -6.76 -22.95
N GLU A 223 18.79 -6.70 -24.28
CA GLU A 223 18.04 -7.60 -25.16
C GLU A 223 18.46 -9.06 -24.97
N ALA A 224 19.78 -9.32 -24.99
CA ALA A 224 20.34 -10.64 -24.77
C ALA A 224 19.95 -11.19 -23.39
N PHE A 225 19.99 -10.36 -22.35
CA PHE A 225 19.60 -10.72 -20.99
C PHE A 225 18.12 -11.11 -20.90
N ILE A 226 17.22 -10.31 -21.49
CA ILE A 226 15.78 -10.60 -21.49
C ILE A 226 15.50 -11.89 -22.27
N LYS A 227 16.15 -12.08 -23.42
CA LYS A 227 16.01 -13.31 -24.22
C LYS A 227 16.44 -14.55 -23.42
N LEU A 228 17.55 -14.46 -22.69
CA LEU A 228 18.00 -15.52 -21.79
C LEU A 228 16.97 -15.81 -20.69
N LYS A 229 16.47 -14.78 -20.00
CA LYS A 229 15.47 -14.94 -18.93
C LYS A 229 14.17 -15.56 -19.43
N LYS A 230 13.69 -15.17 -20.61
CA LYS A 230 12.50 -15.77 -21.25
C LYS A 230 12.74 -17.24 -21.61
N LYS A 231 13.93 -17.58 -22.13
CA LYS A 231 14.32 -18.97 -22.39
C LYS A 231 14.30 -19.81 -21.11
N ASP A 232 14.86 -19.28 -20.01
CA ASP A 232 14.88 -19.98 -18.73
C ASP A 232 13.49 -20.10 -18.10
N LEU A 233 12.62 -19.10 -18.28
CA LEU A 233 11.21 -19.20 -17.89
C LEU A 233 10.49 -20.32 -18.65
N ASN A 234 10.66 -20.41 -19.97
CA ASN A 234 10.04 -21.48 -20.77
C ASN A 234 10.51 -22.86 -20.32
N LYS A 235 11.82 -23.03 -20.09
CA LYS A 235 12.36 -24.28 -19.52
C LYS A 235 11.75 -24.62 -18.16
N LEU A 236 11.50 -23.61 -17.31
CA LEU A 236 10.84 -23.83 -16.03
C LEU A 236 9.37 -24.21 -16.20
N LEU A 237 8.65 -23.61 -17.15
CA LEU A 237 7.27 -23.98 -17.47
C LEU A 237 7.18 -25.44 -17.92
N ASP A 238 8.04 -25.85 -18.84
CA ASP A 238 8.09 -27.22 -19.35
C ASP A 238 8.42 -28.21 -18.23
N TYR A 239 9.43 -27.90 -17.41
CA TYR A 239 9.77 -28.68 -16.23
C TYR A 239 8.60 -28.79 -15.24
N CYS A 240 7.86 -27.71 -14.98
CA CYS A 240 6.68 -27.76 -14.11
C CYS A 240 5.60 -28.67 -14.69
N ARG A 241 5.34 -28.63 -16.00
CA ARG A 241 4.35 -29.48 -16.68
C ARG A 241 4.74 -30.96 -16.63
N GLU A 242 6.00 -31.27 -16.91
CA GLU A 242 6.55 -32.64 -16.83
C GLU A 242 6.44 -33.23 -15.41
N GLN A 243 6.58 -32.39 -14.38
CA GLN A 243 6.48 -32.80 -12.98
C GLN A 243 5.05 -32.72 -12.42
N GLY A 244 4.04 -32.51 -13.28
CA GLY A 244 2.63 -32.45 -12.87
C GLY A 244 2.22 -31.19 -12.09
N CYS A 245 3.05 -30.15 -12.06
CA CYS A 245 2.82 -28.89 -11.36
C CYS A 245 2.02 -27.88 -12.22
N GLN A 246 0.78 -28.24 -12.58
CA GLN A 246 0.00 -27.47 -13.56
C GLN A 246 -0.42 -26.09 -13.05
N LYS A 247 -0.75 -25.93 -11.76
CA LYS A 247 -1.14 -24.62 -11.20
C LYS A 247 0.04 -23.67 -11.20
N SER A 248 1.22 -24.15 -10.82
CA SER A 248 2.47 -23.40 -10.88
C SER A 248 2.83 -23.01 -12.31
N ALA A 249 2.71 -23.92 -13.29
CA ALA A 249 2.97 -23.61 -14.68
C ALA A 249 2.04 -22.52 -15.21
N ASN A 250 0.73 -22.67 -15.03
CA ASN A 250 -0.26 -21.68 -15.49
C ASN A 250 -0.03 -20.30 -14.85
N TYR A 251 0.30 -20.27 -13.55
CA TYR A 251 0.60 -19.02 -12.86
C TYR A 251 1.82 -18.30 -13.46
N LEU A 252 2.92 -19.02 -13.70
CA LEU A 252 4.14 -18.46 -14.29
C LEU A 252 3.93 -18.02 -15.74
N GLU A 253 3.14 -18.77 -16.51
CA GLU A 253 2.78 -18.46 -17.89
C GLU A 253 2.00 -17.14 -17.96
N ASN A 254 1.03 -16.95 -17.08
CA ASN A 254 0.26 -15.71 -16.99
C ASN A 254 1.10 -14.51 -16.52
N ALA A 255 2.10 -14.73 -15.66
CA ALA A 255 2.99 -13.67 -15.20
C ALA A 255 4.01 -13.23 -16.27
N GLY A 256 4.43 -14.17 -17.14
CA GLY A 256 5.52 -14.03 -18.11
C GLY A 256 5.50 -12.76 -18.98
N PRO A 257 4.36 -12.41 -19.63
CA PRO A 257 4.28 -11.27 -20.52
C PRO A 257 4.70 -9.94 -19.88
N ASP A 258 4.37 -9.74 -18.60
CA ASP A 258 4.58 -8.47 -17.90
C ASP A 258 5.83 -8.48 -17.00
N MET A 259 6.68 -9.51 -17.00
CA MET A 259 7.81 -9.60 -16.04
C MET A 259 8.92 -8.56 -16.30
N PHE A 260 9.23 -8.32 -17.57
CA PHE A 260 10.43 -7.56 -17.97
C PHE A 260 10.12 -6.23 -18.65
N THR A 261 8.87 -5.76 -18.59
CA THR A 261 8.41 -4.55 -19.29
C THR A 261 9.27 -3.33 -19.01
N ALA A 262 9.72 -3.11 -17.76
CA ALA A 262 10.56 -1.97 -17.44
C ALA A 262 11.91 -2.05 -18.16
N LEU A 263 12.58 -3.21 -18.13
CA LEU A 263 13.86 -3.40 -18.82
C LEU A 263 13.70 -3.27 -20.35
N GLN A 264 12.64 -3.85 -20.93
CA GLN A 264 12.36 -3.72 -22.37
C GLN A 264 12.19 -2.27 -22.81
N ASN A 265 11.68 -1.41 -21.92
CA ASN A 265 11.47 0.00 -22.15
C ASN A 265 12.61 0.88 -21.59
N ARG A 266 13.76 0.28 -21.25
CA ARG A 266 14.96 0.99 -20.74
C ARG A 266 14.70 1.79 -19.46
N LEU A 267 13.76 1.34 -18.65
CA LEU A 267 13.45 1.88 -17.34
C LEU A 267 14.20 1.08 -16.28
N HIS A 268 14.58 1.73 -15.18
CA HIS A 268 15.23 1.08 -14.04
C HIS A 268 14.25 0.16 -13.29
N GLY A 269 13.96 -1.02 -13.86
CA GLY A 269 13.18 -2.07 -13.22
C GLY A 269 13.90 -2.58 -11.97
N LYS A 270 13.18 -2.70 -10.85
CA LYS A 270 13.73 -3.24 -9.60
C LYS A 270 13.03 -4.52 -9.22
N ALA A 271 13.81 -5.48 -8.72
CA ALA A 271 13.30 -6.73 -8.18
C ALA A 271 12.55 -6.55 -6.84
N THR A 272 12.79 -5.47 -6.10
CA THR A 272 12.15 -5.19 -4.80
C THR A 272 11.04 -4.15 -4.90
N SER A 273 9.86 -4.48 -4.36
CA SER A 273 8.73 -3.56 -4.34
C SER A 273 8.92 -2.54 -3.19
N GLN A 274 8.81 -1.27 -3.54
CA GLN A 274 8.86 -0.16 -2.57
C GLN A 274 7.55 -0.07 -1.82
N VAL A 275 6.47 -0.45 -2.49
CA VAL A 275 5.15 -0.60 -1.90
C VAL A 275 5.12 -1.62 -0.76
N GLU A 276 5.97 -2.67 -0.75
CA GLU A 276 6.09 -3.58 0.41
C GLU A 276 6.54 -2.83 1.68
N ARG A 277 7.46 -1.85 1.56
CA ARG A 277 7.83 -1.00 2.70
C ARG A 277 6.66 -0.18 3.20
N VAL A 278 5.82 0.31 2.29
CA VAL A 278 4.57 1.00 2.63
C VAL A 278 3.62 0.06 3.36
N MET A 279 3.47 -1.18 2.86
CA MET A 279 2.63 -2.21 3.50
C MET A 279 3.13 -2.58 4.89
N ARG A 280 4.44 -2.65 5.13
CA ARG A 280 4.98 -2.81 6.49
C ARG A 280 4.55 -1.64 7.39
N THR A 281 4.63 -0.40 6.90
CA THR A 281 4.18 0.80 7.64
C THR A 281 2.68 0.76 7.95
N VAL A 282 1.85 0.27 7.02
CA VAL A 282 0.41 0.03 7.23
C VAL A 282 0.19 -1.01 8.32
N ASN A 283 0.83 -2.18 8.20
CA ASN A 283 0.65 -3.32 9.10
C ASN A 283 1.04 -2.99 10.55
N LEU A 284 2.05 -2.16 10.75
CA LEU A 284 2.46 -1.66 12.07
C LEU A 284 1.37 -0.86 12.80
N ARG A 285 0.32 -0.41 12.11
CA ARG A 285 -0.80 0.27 12.77
C ARG A 285 -2.10 -0.50 12.67
N ILE A 286 -2.40 -1.02 11.50
CA ILE A 286 -3.66 -1.69 11.24
C ILE A 286 -3.84 -2.96 12.09
N ASN A 287 -2.76 -3.68 12.41
CA ASN A 287 -2.85 -4.93 13.18
C ASN A 287 -3.12 -4.75 14.68
N TYR A 288 -3.11 -3.53 15.21
CA TYR A 288 -3.34 -3.26 16.64
C TYR A 288 -4.82 -3.25 17.06
N GLY A 289 -5.76 -3.62 16.18
CA GLY A 289 -7.17 -3.70 16.51
C GLY A 289 -8.06 -4.03 15.31
N LYS A 290 -9.37 -4.05 15.54
CA LYS A 290 -10.38 -4.10 14.48
C LYS A 290 -10.84 -2.68 14.17
N TRP A 291 -11.06 -2.40 12.88
CA TRP A 291 -11.35 -1.05 12.41
C TRP A 291 -12.73 -0.97 11.75
N SER A 292 -13.31 0.22 11.72
CA SER A 292 -14.29 0.56 10.68
C SER A 292 -13.55 0.90 9.38
N ILE A 293 -14.24 0.81 8.24
CA ILE A 293 -13.68 1.14 6.91
C ILE A 293 -13.13 2.56 6.89
N THR A 294 -13.97 3.55 7.20
CA THR A 294 -13.59 4.97 7.25
C THR A 294 -12.49 5.22 8.28
N GLY A 295 -12.56 4.50 9.40
CA GLY A 295 -11.60 4.60 10.48
C GLY A 295 -10.18 4.20 10.07
N ALA A 296 -10.05 3.02 9.46
CA ALA A 296 -8.80 2.52 8.91
C ALA A 296 -8.26 3.47 7.83
N LEU A 297 -9.10 3.86 6.88
CA LEU A 297 -8.71 4.72 5.77
C LEU A 297 -8.16 6.06 6.27
N ASN A 298 -8.91 6.78 7.10
CA ASN A 298 -8.51 8.10 7.61
C ASN A 298 -7.22 8.05 8.45
N ALA A 299 -7.07 7.02 9.28
CA ALA A 299 -5.83 6.83 10.04
C ALA A 299 -4.63 6.55 9.11
N MET A 300 -4.82 5.72 8.08
CA MET A 300 -3.75 5.39 7.14
C MET A 300 -3.40 6.56 6.24
N LYS A 301 -4.36 7.38 5.81
CA LYS A 301 -4.10 8.61 5.06
C LYS A 301 -3.11 9.52 5.79
N ILE A 302 -3.35 9.78 7.07
CA ILE A 302 -2.46 10.66 7.87
C ILE A 302 -1.09 10.00 8.08
N ARG A 303 -1.09 8.71 8.48
CA ARG A 303 0.15 7.99 8.76
C ARG A 303 1.06 7.94 7.53
N LEU A 304 0.51 7.56 6.38
CA LEU A 304 1.28 7.43 5.15
C LEU A 304 1.68 8.80 4.58
N ALA A 305 0.83 9.83 4.70
CA ALA A 305 1.24 11.19 4.33
C ALA A 305 2.45 11.67 5.14
N PHE A 306 2.51 11.35 6.43
CA PHE A 306 3.66 11.69 7.28
C PHE A 306 4.95 11.02 6.80
N TYR A 307 4.90 9.72 6.50
CA TYR A 307 6.10 8.98 6.06
C TYR A 307 6.53 9.26 4.61
N TYR A 308 5.59 9.55 3.71
CA TYR A 308 5.85 9.53 2.27
C TYR A 308 5.58 10.87 1.55
N ASN A 309 4.80 11.77 2.13
CA ASN A 309 4.42 13.05 1.51
C ASN A 309 4.94 14.27 2.28
N GLY A 310 5.78 14.05 3.30
CA GLY A 310 6.34 15.12 4.14
C GLY A 310 5.31 15.80 5.07
N TYR A 311 4.10 15.25 5.23
CA TYR A 311 3.07 15.83 6.10
C TYR A 311 3.53 15.82 7.57
N ASP A 312 4.04 16.94 8.07
CA ASP A 312 4.45 17.08 9.46
C ASP A 312 3.90 18.37 10.09
N PRO A 313 2.69 18.33 10.70
CA PRO A 313 2.11 19.46 11.41
C PRO A 313 2.92 19.92 12.65
N SER A 314 3.93 19.16 13.11
CA SER A 314 4.82 19.60 14.19
C SER A 314 5.92 20.54 13.70
N ARG A 315 6.36 20.38 12.44
CA ARG A 315 7.43 21.18 11.82
C ARG A 315 6.93 22.42 11.08
N ASN A 316 5.62 22.59 10.98
CA ASN A 316 4.98 23.87 10.67
C ASN A 316 5.40 24.50 9.32
N GLU A 317 5.48 23.74 8.22
CA GLU A 317 5.75 24.30 6.87
C GLU A 317 4.99 23.66 5.68
N LEU A 318 3.89 22.92 5.90
CA LEU A 318 3.09 22.44 4.76
C LEU A 318 1.61 22.78 4.95
N LYS A 319 1.16 23.81 4.21
CA LYS A 319 -0.24 23.97 3.85
C LYS A 319 -0.63 22.75 2.99
N PRO A 320 -1.71 22.02 3.30
CA PRO A 320 -2.23 21.04 2.36
C PRO A 320 -2.57 21.77 1.06
N LYS A 321 -1.90 21.40 -0.03
CA LYS A 321 -2.45 21.56 -1.38
C LYS A 321 -3.36 20.38 -1.63
#